data_AF-A0A3G8X0M9-F1
#
_entry.id   AF-A0A3G8X0M9-F1
#
_cell.length_a   1.000
_cell.length_b   1.000
_cell.length_c   1.000
_cell.angle_alpha   90.00
_cell.angle_beta   90.00
_cell.angle_gamma   90.00
#
_symmetry.space_group_name_H-M   'P 1'
#
loop_
_entity.id
_entity.type
_entity.pdbx_description
1 polymer ?
#
loop_
_entity_poly.entity_id
_entity_poly.type
_entity_poly.pdbx_seq_one_letter_code
_entity_poly.pdbx_strand_id
1 'polypeptide(L)'
;MGWDISYHPIDEEQMKAWYFDVLEEKALVNTLASEHGIEDFYQQKYIDTINVALETGSDDNFEHTHGYYIAVIQGFFEKYFYVRGGALSFAESDVFQKYFKPWEAIIPEDRFAQKIHNRIVENYSSGVYIPKEKVTQLLNDYKNDAVIKTALDELFSHGRIAVFLKALAYADGKGLGLLEATEVVEPNPLDLNSSACYSNLFNCDPEGARLYQDTAMTQFAEIEKREGLAEGTIINNAEHVVNHIQPVEPKKEKGFWKKLFGK
;
A
#
# COMPACT_ATOMS: atom_id res chain seq x y z
N MET A 1 10.18 -6.57 12.52
CA MET A 1 8.82 -6.02 12.38
C MET A 1 8.43 -6.21 10.93
N GLY A 2 7.21 -6.69 10.67
CA GLY A 2 6.72 -6.85 9.29
C GLY A 2 6.37 -5.50 8.68
N TRP A 3 6.31 -5.44 7.36
CA TRP A 3 5.84 -4.29 6.61
C TRP A 3 4.32 -4.24 6.58
N ASP A 4 3.75 -3.05 6.56
CA ASP A 4 2.33 -2.83 6.35
C ASP A 4 2.06 -2.68 4.86
N ILE A 5 1.70 -3.77 4.18
CA ILE A 5 1.53 -3.76 2.73
C ILE A 5 0.08 -3.48 2.38
N SER A 6 -0.15 -2.77 1.29
CA SER A 6 -1.47 -2.61 0.68
C SER A 6 -1.42 -2.86 -0.82
N TYR A 7 -2.52 -3.37 -1.35
CA TYR A 7 -2.75 -3.62 -2.77
C TYR A 7 -3.91 -2.77 -3.27
N HIS A 8 -3.62 -1.96 -4.28
CA HIS A 8 -4.47 -0.90 -4.81
C HIS A 8 -4.88 -1.24 -6.24
N PRO A 9 -6.14 -1.66 -6.46
CA PRO A 9 -6.69 -1.85 -7.81
C PRO A 9 -6.73 -0.53 -8.58
N ILE A 10 -5.92 -0.43 -9.64
CA ILE A 10 -5.83 0.76 -10.50
C ILE A 10 -5.26 0.38 -11.86
N ASP A 11 -5.76 0.96 -12.94
CA ASP A 11 -5.16 0.84 -14.27
C ASP A 11 -4.39 2.09 -14.70
N GLU A 12 -3.73 2.01 -15.85
CA GLU A 12 -2.88 3.09 -16.37
C GLU A 12 -3.70 4.33 -16.79
N GLU A 13 -4.94 4.16 -17.24
CA GLU A 13 -5.82 5.27 -17.60
C GLU A 13 -6.24 6.04 -16.35
N GLN A 14 -6.53 5.33 -15.26
CA GLN A 14 -6.81 5.89 -13.94
C GLN A 14 -5.57 6.55 -13.34
N MET A 15 -4.38 5.94 -13.42
CA MET A 15 -3.14 6.62 -12.99
C MET A 15 -2.93 7.92 -13.75
N LYS A 16 -3.19 7.92 -15.06
CA LYS A 16 -3.12 9.14 -15.87
C LYS A 16 -4.13 10.18 -15.40
N ALA A 17 -5.41 9.82 -15.35
CA ALA A 17 -6.48 10.76 -15.04
C ALA A 17 -6.44 11.27 -13.58
N TRP A 18 -6.18 10.39 -12.62
CA TRP A 18 -6.24 10.69 -11.19
C TRP A 18 -4.91 11.21 -10.64
N TYR A 19 -3.81 11.12 -11.37
CA TYR A 19 -2.52 11.60 -10.87
C TYR A 19 -1.79 12.47 -11.86
N PHE A 20 -1.40 11.91 -13.01
CA PHE A 20 -0.55 12.64 -13.95
C PHE A 20 -1.23 13.89 -14.51
N ASP A 21 -2.47 13.81 -14.96
CA ASP A 21 -3.19 14.98 -15.50
C ASP A 21 -3.46 16.03 -14.40
N VAL A 22 -3.68 15.58 -13.16
CA VAL A 22 -3.90 16.45 -12.01
C VAL A 22 -2.64 17.22 -11.59
N LEU A 23 -1.45 16.65 -11.79
CA LEU A 23 -0.19 17.39 -11.59
C LEU A 23 -0.05 18.55 -12.58
N GLU A 24 -0.62 18.44 -13.78
CA GLU A 24 -0.62 19.53 -14.78
C GLU A 24 -1.75 20.53 -14.52
N GLU A 25 -2.94 20.04 -14.18
CA GLU A 25 -4.13 20.85 -13.92
C GLU A 25 -4.77 20.45 -12.58
N LYS A 26 -4.24 21.03 -11.50
CA LYS A 26 -4.70 20.75 -10.13
C LYS A 26 -6.21 20.99 -9.92
N ALA A 27 -6.84 21.85 -10.72
CA ALA A 27 -8.28 22.11 -10.66
C ALA A 27 -9.12 20.86 -10.95
N LEU A 28 -8.58 19.86 -11.67
CA LEU A 28 -9.24 18.59 -11.98
C LEU A 28 -9.64 17.80 -10.72
N VAL A 29 -8.98 18.01 -9.57
CA VAL A 29 -9.35 17.36 -8.31
C VAL A 29 -10.83 17.62 -7.96
N ASN A 30 -11.34 18.82 -8.21
CA ASN A 30 -12.72 19.16 -7.89
C ASN A 30 -13.71 18.40 -8.77
N THR A 31 -13.41 18.28 -10.07
CA THR A 31 -14.22 17.52 -11.03
C THR A 31 -14.22 16.04 -10.65
N LEU A 32 -13.03 15.45 -10.45
CA LEU A 32 -12.88 14.05 -10.07
C LEU A 32 -13.57 13.73 -8.73
N ALA A 33 -13.41 14.59 -7.73
CA ALA A 33 -14.07 14.40 -6.44
C ALA A 33 -15.59 14.40 -6.57
N SER A 34 -16.15 15.33 -7.37
CA SER A 34 -17.59 15.37 -7.61
C SER A 34 -18.09 14.17 -8.41
N GLU A 35 -17.37 13.74 -9.45
CA GLU A 35 -17.77 12.61 -10.32
C GLU A 35 -17.74 11.27 -9.59
N HIS A 36 -16.77 11.10 -8.69
CA HIS A 36 -16.57 9.86 -7.93
C HIS A 36 -17.19 9.88 -6.52
N GLY A 37 -17.83 10.98 -6.13
CA GLY A 37 -18.47 11.11 -4.81
C GLY A 37 -17.46 11.09 -3.65
N ILE A 38 -16.26 11.63 -3.85
CA ILE A 38 -15.24 11.77 -2.80
C ILE A 38 -15.69 12.89 -1.85
N GLU A 39 -15.82 12.56 -0.56
CA GLU A 39 -16.20 13.52 0.47
C GLU A 39 -15.17 14.66 0.61
N ASP A 40 -15.63 15.87 0.94
CA ASP A 40 -14.80 17.09 1.08
C ASP A 40 -13.52 16.87 1.91
N PHE A 41 -13.62 16.07 2.98
CA PHE A 41 -12.47 15.72 3.81
C PHE A 41 -11.37 14.98 3.03
N TYR A 42 -11.75 13.98 2.22
CA TYR A 42 -10.81 13.22 1.39
C TYR A 42 -10.39 14.00 0.13
N GLN A 43 -11.27 14.84 -0.41
CA GLN A 43 -10.89 15.79 -1.46
C GLN A 43 -9.77 16.72 -1.00
N GLN A 44 -9.85 17.25 0.23
CA GLN A 44 -8.78 18.09 0.78
C GLN A 44 -7.48 17.30 0.94
N LYS A 45 -7.53 16.05 1.43
CA LYS A 45 -6.34 15.18 1.50
C LYS A 45 -5.73 14.89 0.13
N TYR A 46 -6.56 14.72 -0.88
CA TYR A 46 -6.10 14.55 -2.26
C TYR A 46 -5.40 15.82 -2.78
N ILE A 47 -5.98 17.00 -2.55
CA ILE A 47 -5.35 18.31 -2.85
C ILE A 47 -3.99 18.43 -2.14
N ASP A 48 -3.91 18.04 -0.87
CA ASP A 48 -2.70 18.11 -0.07
C ASP A 48 -1.63 17.13 -0.60
N THR A 49 -2.03 15.92 -1.00
CA THR A 49 -1.13 14.94 -1.62
C THR A 49 -0.56 15.46 -2.95
N ILE A 50 -1.38 16.13 -3.76
CA ILE A 50 -0.92 16.76 -5.01
C ILE A 50 0.03 17.93 -4.75
N ASN A 51 -0.21 18.74 -3.71
CA ASN A 51 0.73 19.79 -3.32
C ASN A 51 2.11 19.22 -2.98
N VAL A 52 2.13 18.14 -2.19
CA VAL A 52 3.37 17.44 -1.83
C VAL A 52 4.08 16.93 -3.08
N ALA A 53 3.34 16.31 -3.99
CA ALA A 53 3.90 15.79 -5.24
C ALA A 53 4.52 16.89 -6.12
N LEU A 54 3.94 18.09 -6.16
CA LEU A 54 4.47 19.24 -6.92
C LEU A 54 5.72 19.85 -6.28
N GLU A 55 5.92 19.66 -4.97
CA GLU A 55 7.10 20.13 -4.23
C GLU A 55 8.24 19.08 -4.19
N THR A 56 8.00 17.88 -4.70
CA THR A 56 8.96 16.76 -4.67
C THR A 56 10.17 17.05 -5.57
N GLY A 57 11.37 16.82 -5.03
CA GLY A 57 12.63 17.00 -5.74
C GLY A 57 13.01 15.81 -6.62
N SER A 58 13.99 16.00 -7.51
CA SER A 58 14.52 14.94 -8.37
C SER A 58 15.47 13.97 -7.66
N ASP A 59 15.94 14.32 -6.46
CA ASP A 59 16.90 13.52 -5.70
C ASP A 59 16.25 12.36 -4.92
N ASP A 60 14.92 12.38 -4.79
CA ASP A 60 14.14 11.33 -4.13
C ASP A 60 13.89 10.12 -5.05
N ASN A 61 13.55 8.96 -4.46
CA ASN A 61 13.11 7.79 -5.22
C ASN A 61 11.68 7.98 -5.72
N PHE A 62 11.39 7.55 -6.95
CA PHE A 62 10.05 7.61 -7.50
C PHE A 62 9.05 6.85 -6.62
N GLU A 63 9.45 5.68 -6.10
CA GLU A 63 8.56 4.84 -5.31
C GLU A 63 8.17 5.47 -3.97
N HIS A 64 9.08 6.19 -3.30
CA HIS A 64 8.79 6.89 -2.03
C HIS A 64 7.97 8.17 -2.24
N THR A 65 7.85 8.62 -3.48
CA THR A 65 7.19 9.87 -3.84
C THR A 65 5.99 9.60 -4.73
N HIS A 66 6.13 9.82 -6.04
CA HIS A 66 5.06 9.73 -7.01
C HIS A 66 4.35 8.36 -7.00
N GLY A 67 5.10 7.26 -6.95
CA GLY A 67 4.52 5.91 -6.87
C GLY A 67 3.67 5.72 -5.61
N TYR A 68 4.18 6.13 -4.45
CA TYR A 68 3.43 6.08 -3.19
C TYR A 68 2.19 6.99 -3.22
N TYR A 69 2.32 8.20 -3.75
CA TYR A 69 1.20 9.14 -3.87
C TYR A 69 0.08 8.61 -4.78
N ILE A 70 0.41 7.89 -5.85
CA ILE A 70 -0.57 7.21 -6.69
C ILE A 70 -1.37 6.19 -5.87
N ALA A 71 -0.72 5.38 -5.03
CA ALA A 71 -1.40 4.42 -4.17
C ALA A 71 -2.30 5.10 -3.12
N VAL A 72 -1.81 6.15 -2.46
CA VAL A 72 -2.61 6.95 -1.52
C VAL A 72 -3.84 7.54 -2.19
N ILE A 73 -3.67 8.11 -3.39
CA ILE A 73 -4.74 8.74 -4.15
C ILE A 73 -5.77 7.71 -4.61
N GLN A 74 -5.33 6.56 -5.13
CA GLN A 74 -6.23 5.46 -5.52
C GLN A 74 -7.21 5.12 -4.39
N GLY A 75 -6.73 5.05 -3.15
CA GLY A 75 -7.56 4.68 -2.02
C GLY A 75 -8.63 5.72 -1.66
N PHE A 76 -8.53 6.97 -2.13
CA PHE A 76 -9.64 7.94 -1.99
C PHE A 76 -10.82 7.61 -2.91
N PHE A 77 -10.57 6.98 -4.06
CA PHE A 77 -11.58 6.68 -5.07
C PHE A 77 -12.24 5.32 -4.84
N GLU A 78 -11.46 4.28 -4.55
CA GLU A 78 -11.94 2.91 -4.63
C GLU A 78 -11.32 2.03 -3.54
N LYS A 79 -11.89 0.83 -3.36
CA LYS A 79 -11.42 -0.17 -2.40
C LYS A 79 -9.97 -0.56 -2.64
N TYR A 80 -9.24 -0.78 -1.55
CA TYR A 80 -7.89 -1.37 -1.53
C TYR A 80 -7.75 -2.38 -0.38
N PHE A 81 -6.67 -3.16 -0.36
CA PHE A 81 -6.55 -4.36 0.48
C PHE A 81 -5.25 -4.37 1.25
N TYR A 82 -5.34 -4.47 2.57
CA TYR A 82 -4.17 -4.52 3.45
C TYR A 82 -3.67 -5.94 3.71
N VAL A 83 -2.36 -6.13 3.78
CA VAL A 83 -1.68 -7.39 4.13
C VAL A 83 -0.47 -7.10 5.02
N ARG A 84 -0.44 -7.68 6.23
CA ARG A 84 0.77 -7.60 7.10
C ARG A 84 1.83 -8.58 6.63
N GLY A 85 2.99 -8.09 6.17
CA GLY A 85 4.21 -8.89 6.00
C GLY A 85 4.24 -9.87 4.81
N GLY A 86 3.35 -9.72 3.83
CA GLY A 86 3.46 -10.41 2.52
C GLY A 86 3.51 -9.36 1.41
N ALA A 87 4.61 -9.33 0.65
CA ALA A 87 4.83 -8.37 -0.44
C ALA A 87 5.49 -9.06 -1.64
N LEU A 88 5.00 -8.81 -2.85
CA LEU A 88 5.58 -9.27 -4.10
C LEU A 88 6.98 -8.67 -4.32
N SER A 89 7.22 -7.43 -3.90
CA SER A 89 8.55 -6.82 -3.95
C SER A 89 9.62 -7.58 -3.16
N PHE A 90 9.21 -8.40 -2.19
CA PHE A 90 10.11 -9.20 -1.34
C PHE A 90 10.19 -10.66 -1.76
N ALA A 91 9.57 -11.05 -2.86
CA ALA A 91 9.68 -12.40 -3.38
C ALA A 91 11.15 -12.72 -3.74
N GLU A 92 11.69 -13.79 -3.16
CA GLU A 92 13.05 -14.26 -3.47
C GLU A 92 13.12 -14.92 -4.87
N SER A 93 11.99 -15.43 -5.35
CA SER A 93 11.87 -16.09 -6.64
C SER A 93 11.51 -15.11 -7.76
N ASP A 94 12.11 -15.29 -8.93
CA ASP A 94 11.86 -14.51 -10.14
C ASP A 94 10.59 -14.93 -10.90
N VAL A 95 9.88 -15.97 -10.45
CA VAL A 95 8.67 -16.50 -11.10
C VAL A 95 7.57 -15.46 -11.29
N PHE A 96 7.57 -14.40 -10.49
CA PHE A 96 6.59 -13.32 -10.58
C PHE A 96 6.96 -12.19 -11.55
N GLN A 97 8.22 -12.08 -11.97
CA GLN A 97 8.69 -10.97 -12.81
C GLN A 97 7.92 -10.88 -14.14
N LYS A 98 7.43 -12.02 -14.66
CA LYS A 98 6.60 -12.10 -15.87
C LYS A 98 5.22 -11.41 -15.77
N TYR A 99 4.80 -11.03 -14.57
CA TYR A 99 3.53 -10.33 -14.31
C TYR A 99 3.70 -8.84 -14.10
N PHE A 100 4.92 -8.34 -13.94
CA PHE A 100 5.15 -6.94 -13.58
C PHE A 100 5.35 -6.07 -14.81
N LYS A 101 4.87 -4.82 -14.74
CA LYS A 101 5.18 -3.78 -15.71
C LYS A 101 6.01 -2.69 -15.01
N PRO A 102 7.17 -2.31 -15.56
CA PRO A 102 8.00 -1.28 -14.96
C PRO A 102 7.36 0.11 -15.10
N TRP A 103 7.60 0.98 -14.12
CA TRP A 103 7.11 2.36 -14.09
C TRP A 103 7.53 3.18 -15.30
N GLU A 104 8.73 2.94 -15.84
CA GLU A 104 9.24 3.59 -17.05
C GLU A 104 8.35 3.35 -18.28
N ALA A 105 7.52 2.29 -18.27
CA ALA A 105 6.57 1.98 -19.33
C ALA A 105 5.15 2.52 -19.08
N ILE A 106 4.95 3.26 -17.97
CA ILE A 106 3.66 3.80 -17.51
C ILE A 106 3.73 5.32 -17.40
N ILE A 107 4.85 5.81 -16.87
CA ILE A 107 5.13 7.24 -16.70
C ILE A 107 5.13 7.95 -18.06
N PRO A 108 4.47 9.11 -18.19
CA PRO A 108 4.60 9.96 -19.37
C PRO A 108 6.07 10.35 -19.61
N GLU A 109 6.52 10.28 -20.87
CA GLU A 109 7.93 10.54 -21.24
C GLU A 109 8.46 11.87 -20.68
N ASP A 110 9.73 11.85 -20.24
CA ASP A 110 10.50 13.00 -19.72
C ASP A 110 9.87 13.76 -18.53
N ARG A 111 8.86 13.19 -17.87
CA ARG A 111 8.13 13.86 -16.79
C ARG A 111 8.85 13.86 -15.44
N PHE A 112 9.60 12.80 -15.15
CA PHE A 112 10.26 12.59 -13.85
C PHE A 112 11.74 12.27 -14.05
N ALA A 113 12.58 12.87 -13.23
CA ALA A 113 14.03 12.67 -13.23
C ALA A 113 14.51 11.76 -12.08
N GLN A 114 13.58 11.35 -11.22
CA GLN A 114 13.83 10.50 -10.06
C GLN A 114 14.35 9.13 -10.47
N LYS A 115 15.10 8.51 -9.56
CA LYS A 115 15.51 7.12 -9.71
C LYS A 115 14.32 6.19 -9.51
N ILE A 116 14.22 5.17 -10.37
CA ILE A 116 13.16 4.16 -10.35
C ILE A 116 13.79 2.79 -10.08
N HIS A 117 13.20 2.05 -9.14
CA HIS A 117 13.63 0.75 -8.65
C HIS A 117 12.67 -0.40 -8.99
N ASN A 118 11.41 -0.07 -9.31
CA ASN A 118 10.32 -1.00 -9.62
C ASN A 118 10.03 -2.03 -8.51
N ARG A 119 10.26 -1.64 -7.25
CA ARG A 119 10.03 -2.46 -6.05
C ARG A 119 10.08 -1.59 -4.79
N ILE A 120 9.55 -2.10 -3.68
CA ILE A 120 9.71 -1.48 -2.36
C ILE A 120 11.19 -1.44 -1.97
N VAL A 121 11.70 -0.25 -1.64
CA VAL A 121 13.07 -0.03 -1.16
C VAL A 121 13.15 0.57 0.25
N GLU A 122 12.08 1.23 0.70
CA GLU A 122 11.97 1.88 2.00
C GLU A 122 10.50 2.01 2.45
N ASN A 123 10.24 2.51 3.66
CA ASN A 123 8.87 2.76 4.16
C ASN A 123 8.18 3.84 3.34
N TYR A 124 6.84 3.83 3.34
CA TYR A 124 6.04 4.77 2.54
C TYR A 124 6.42 4.74 1.06
N SER A 125 6.37 3.56 0.46
CA SER A 125 6.89 3.32 -0.88
C SER A 125 5.90 2.52 -1.71
N SER A 126 5.79 2.79 -3.00
CA SER A 126 5.16 1.86 -3.93
C SER A 126 6.07 0.66 -4.21
N GLY A 127 5.45 -0.47 -4.51
CA GLY A 127 6.12 -1.69 -4.94
C GLY A 127 5.92 -1.98 -6.42
N VAL A 128 5.75 -3.27 -6.70
CA VAL A 128 5.49 -3.75 -8.06
C VAL A 128 4.10 -3.31 -8.53
N TYR A 129 3.97 -3.18 -9.85
CA TYR A 129 2.69 -3.01 -10.51
C TYR A 129 2.40 -4.19 -11.45
N ILE A 130 1.20 -4.75 -11.33
CA ILE A 130 0.67 -5.80 -12.20
C ILE A 130 -0.37 -5.14 -13.13
N PRO A 131 -0.15 -5.07 -14.45
CA PRO A 131 -1.15 -4.53 -15.38
C PRO A 131 -2.36 -5.47 -15.50
N LYS A 132 -3.50 -4.95 -15.95
CA LYS A 132 -4.80 -5.64 -15.92
C LYS A 132 -4.78 -7.05 -16.51
N GLU A 133 -4.13 -7.24 -17.66
CA GLU A 133 -4.03 -8.54 -18.31
C GLU A 133 -3.20 -9.55 -17.50
N LYS A 134 -2.24 -9.06 -16.72
CA LYS A 134 -1.40 -9.87 -15.84
C LYS A 134 -2.08 -10.18 -14.51
N VAL A 135 -3.03 -9.35 -14.06
CA VAL A 135 -3.91 -9.69 -12.93
C VAL A 135 -4.73 -10.93 -13.27
N THR A 136 -5.43 -10.93 -14.42
CA THR A 136 -6.20 -12.09 -14.90
C THR A 136 -5.30 -13.31 -15.07
N GLN A 137 -4.12 -13.13 -15.67
CA GLN A 137 -3.16 -14.22 -15.85
C GLN A 137 -2.70 -14.81 -14.51
N LEU A 138 -2.34 -13.98 -13.53
CA LEU A 138 -1.87 -14.43 -12.22
C LEU A 138 -2.95 -15.21 -11.45
N LEU A 139 -4.21 -14.77 -11.52
CA LEU A 139 -5.34 -15.51 -10.94
C LEU A 139 -5.53 -16.88 -11.59
N ASN A 140 -5.39 -16.97 -12.91
CA ASN A 140 -5.46 -18.23 -13.62
C ASN A 140 -4.29 -19.15 -13.26
N ASP A 141 -3.07 -18.61 -13.24
CA ASP A 141 -1.86 -19.37 -12.95
C ASP A 141 -1.85 -19.83 -11.49
N TYR A 142 -2.40 -19.07 -10.54
CA TYR A 142 -2.59 -19.55 -9.16
C TYR A 142 -3.45 -20.83 -9.08
N LYS A 143 -4.44 -20.98 -9.97
CA LYS A 143 -5.32 -22.16 -10.01
C LYS A 143 -4.70 -23.36 -10.74
N ASN A 144 -3.88 -23.09 -11.76
CA ASN A 144 -3.49 -24.09 -12.76
C ASN A 144 -1.98 -24.39 -12.81
N ASP A 145 -1.14 -23.53 -12.24
CA ASP A 145 0.31 -23.68 -12.21
C ASP A 145 0.77 -23.92 -10.75
N ALA A 146 1.22 -25.15 -10.48
CA ALA A 146 1.64 -25.57 -9.16
C ALA A 146 2.86 -24.78 -8.62
N VAL A 147 3.74 -24.30 -9.51
CA VAL A 147 4.92 -23.50 -9.11
C VAL A 147 4.45 -22.13 -8.62
N ILE A 148 3.57 -21.48 -9.38
CA ILE A 148 3.02 -20.17 -9.01
C ILE A 148 2.17 -20.26 -7.75
N LYS A 149 1.33 -21.30 -7.64
CA LYS A 149 0.53 -21.54 -6.44
C LYS A 149 1.39 -21.68 -5.20
N THR A 150 2.41 -22.53 -5.26
CA THR A 150 3.32 -22.78 -4.12
C THR A 150 4.05 -21.51 -3.72
N ALA A 151 4.62 -20.80 -4.69
CA ALA A 151 5.34 -19.55 -4.43
C ALA A 151 4.43 -18.48 -3.79
N LEU A 152 3.18 -18.34 -4.24
CA LEU A 152 2.22 -17.40 -3.63
C LEU A 152 1.77 -17.84 -2.24
N ASP A 153 1.49 -19.13 -2.02
CA ASP A 153 1.08 -19.64 -0.71
C ASP A 153 2.20 -19.48 0.34
N GLU A 154 3.47 -19.64 -0.07
CA GLU A 154 4.64 -19.41 0.79
C GLU A 154 4.82 -17.92 1.10
N LEU A 155 4.78 -17.07 0.06
CA LEU A 155 4.93 -15.62 0.21
C LEU A 155 3.81 -15.00 1.07
N PHE A 156 2.58 -15.47 0.87
CA PHE A 156 1.38 -15.02 1.59
C PHE A 156 0.87 -16.08 2.57
N SER A 157 1.78 -16.59 3.38
CA SER A 157 1.50 -17.58 4.43
C SER A 157 0.53 -17.09 5.52
N HIS A 158 0.10 -18.00 6.40
CA HIS A 158 -0.78 -17.71 7.54
C HIS A 158 -2.12 -17.07 7.15
N GLY A 159 -2.71 -17.53 6.03
CA GLY A 159 -4.02 -17.08 5.56
C GLY A 159 -4.01 -15.75 4.78
N ARG A 160 -2.86 -15.06 4.69
CA ARG A 160 -2.73 -13.80 3.93
C ARG A 160 -3.04 -13.97 2.45
N ILE A 161 -2.79 -15.17 1.90
CA ILE A 161 -3.09 -15.49 0.50
C ILE A 161 -4.56 -15.26 0.16
N ALA A 162 -5.48 -15.50 1.08
CA ALA A 162 -6.90 -15.24 0.85
C ALA A 162 -7.18 -13.74 0.60
N VAL A 163 -6.52 -12.87 1.36
CA VAL A 163 -6.65 -11.41 1.22
C VAL A 163 -6.01 -10.94 -0.09
N PHE A 164 -4.83 -11.46 -0.44
CA PHE A 164 -4.18 -11.13 -1.70
C PHE A 164 -4.99 -11.60 -2.93
N LEU A 165 -5.54 -12.81 -2.91
CA LEU A 165 -6.42 -13.31 -3.96
C LEU A 165 -7.71 -12.50 -4.07
N LYS A 166 -8.24 -11.99 -2.95
CA LYS A 166 -9.39 -11.08 -2.94
C LYS A 166 -9.06 -9.77 -3.65
N ALA A 167 -7.87 -9.22 -3.41
CA ALA A 167 -7.39 -8.02 -4.10
C ALA A 167 -7.28 -8.24 -5.62
N LEU A 168 -6.65 -9.36 -6.03
CA LEU A 168 -6.57 -9.75 -7.44
C LEU A 168 -7.95 -9.94 -8.07
N ALA A 169 -8.86 -10.67 -7.40
CA ALA A 169 -10.21 -10.91 -7.91
C ALA A 169 -11.03 -9.63 -8.03
N TYR A 170 -10.83 -8.66 -7.12
CA TYR A 170 -11.46 -7.35 -7.21
C TYR A 170 -10.94 -6.57 -8.43
N ALA A 171 -9.62 -6.53 -8.62
CA ALA A 171 -9.00 -5.88 -9.77
C ALA A 171 -9.46 -6.52 -11.10
N ASP A 172 -9.43 -7.86 -11.20
CA ASP A 172 -9.89 -8.61 -12.37
C ASP A 172 -11.37 -8.34 -12.70
N GLY A 173 -12.25 -8.38 -11.69
CA GLY A 173 -13.67 -8.11 -11.86
C GLY A 173 -13.99 -6.68 -12.31
N LYS A 174 -13.06 -5.74 -12.14
CA LYS A 174 -13.16 -4.34 -12.58
C LYS A 174 -12.34 -4.06 -13.84
N GLY A 175 -11.56 -5.03 -14.34
CA GLY A 175 -10.66 -4.85 -15.48
C GLY A 175 -9.45 -3.96 -15.18
N LEU A 176 -9.02 -3.89 -13.91
CA LEU A 176 -7.95 -3.02 -13.42
C LEU A 176 -6.62 -3.76 -13.24
N GLY A 177 -5.53 -3.00 -13.17
CA GLY A 177 -4.25 -3.48 -12.65
C GLY A 177 -4.24 -3.52 -11.12
N LEU A 178 -3.08 -3.85 -10.54
CA LEU A 178 -2.87 -3.90 -9.10
C LEU A 178 -1.51 -3.30 -8.73
N LEU A 179 -1.53 -2.24 -7.93
CA LEU A 179 -0.35 -1.57 -7.42
C LEU A 179 -0.08 -1.97 -5.97
N GLU A 180 1.13 -2.40 -5.67
CA GLU A 180 1.61 -2.62 -4.30
C GLU A 180 2.09 -1.31 -3.67
N ALA A 181 1.87 -1.12 -2.38
CA ALA A 181 2.43 -0.02 -1.60
C ALA A 181 2.63 -0.41 -0.14
N THR A 182 3.41 0.39 0.59
CA THR A 182 3.68 0.19 2.02
C THR A 182 3.21 1.36 2.87
N GLU A 183 2.73 1.08 4.08
CA GLU A 183 2.32 2.04 5.10
C GLU A 183 1.24 3.06 4.65
N VAL A 184 0.46 2.76 3.61
CA VAL A 184 -0.75 3.55 3.29
C VAL A 184 -1.78 3.46 4.44
N VAL A 185 -1.80 2.30 5.11
CA VAL A 185 -2.53 2.07 6.36
C VAL A 185 -1.60 1.38 7.34
N GLU A 186 -1.63 1.82 8.59
CA GLU A 186 -0.81 1.27 9.68
C GLU A 186 -1.75 0.81 10.79
N PRO A 187 -2.24 -0.44 10.72
CA PRO A 187 -3.21 -0.92 11.70
C PRO A 187 -2.62 -1.00 13.09
N ASN A 188 -3.36 -0.53 14.08
CA ASN A 188 -3.05 -0.79 15.47
C ASN A 188 -3.76 -2.09 15.89
N PRO A 189 -3.03 -3.21 16.10
CA PRO A 189 -3.67 -4.49 16.40
C PRO A 189 -4.32 -4.52 17.79
N LEU A 190 -3.99 -3.59 18.70
CA LEU A 190 -4.63 -3.48 20.01
C LEU A 190 -6.00 -2.79 19.94
N ASP A 191 -6.13 -1.82 19.02
CA ASP A 191 -7.39 -1.13 18.72
C ASP A 191 -7.39 -0.66 17.28
N LEU A 192 -8.12 -1.38 16.42
CA LEU A 192 -8.19 -1.05 14.99
C LEU A 192 -8.79 0.33 14.72
N ASN A 193 -9.57 0.91 15.65
CA ASN A 193 -10.10 2.27 15.49
C ASN A 193 -9.02 3.35 15.71
N SER A 194 -7.93 2.99 16.37
CA SER A 194 -6.74 3.82 16.58
C SER A 194 -5.65 3.55 15.54
N SER A 195 -6.03 3.08 14.34
CA SER A 195 -5.12 2.88 13.21
C SER A 195 -4.84 4.18 12.47
N ALA A 196 -3.62 4.33 11.94
CA ALA A 196 -3.30 5.45 11.06
C ALA A 196 -3.60 5.09 9.60
N CYS A 197 -4.00 6.08 8.81
CA CYS A 197 -4.28 5.92 7.38
C CYS A 197 -4.00 7.21 6.62
N TYR A 198 -3.22 7.07 5.56
CA TYR A 198 -2.80 8.15 4.66
C TYR A 198 -3.84 8.39 3.56
N SER A 199 -4.70 7.38 3.31
CA SER A 199 -5.79 7.41 2.34
C SER A 199 -7.18 7.45 3.01
N ASN A 200 -8.21 6.91 2.34
CA ASN A 200 -9.53 6.70 2.91
C ASN A 200 -9.65 5.32 3.58
N LEU A 201 -9.59 5.30 4.91
CA LEU A 201 -9.70 4.08 5.70
C LEU A 201 -10.99 3.28 5.43
N PHE A 202 -12.10 3.93 5.08
CA PHE A 202 -13.36 3.24 4.78
C PHE A 202 -13.32 2.45 3.47
N ASN A 203 -12.37 2.76 2.59
CA ASN A 203 -12.09 2.00 1.38
C ASN A 203 -11.09 0.85 1.63
N CYS A 204 -10.45 0.78 2.78
CA CYS A 204 -9.61 -0.36 3.13
C CYS A 204 -10.47 -1.58 3.48
N ASP A 205 -10.27 -2.71 2.80
CA ASP A 205 -10.93 -3.96 3.17
C ASP A 205 -10.46 -4.43 4.57
N PRO A 206 -11.39 -4.67 5.51
CA PRO A 206 -11.03 -4.86 6.92
C PRO A 206 -10.43 -6.25 7.21
N GLU A 207 -10.54 -7.23 6.29
CA GLU A 207 -10.14 -8.62 6.57
C GLU A 207 -8.65 -8.75 6.87
N GLY A 208 -7.79 -8.04 6.14
CA GLY A 208 -6.36 -8.08 6.40
C GLY A 208 -5.98 -7.53 7.77
N ALA A 209 -6.61 -6.43 8.18
CA ALA A 209 -6.35 -5.79 9.46
C ALA A 209 -6.83 -6.67 10.63
N ARG A 210 -7.99 -7.34 10.46
CA ARG A 210 -8.49 -8.33 11.42
C ARG A 210 -7.58 -9.54 11.51
N LEU A 211 -7.11 -10.08 10.38
CA LEU A 211 -6.16 -11.19 10.37
C LEU A 211 -4.86 -10.84 11.12
N TYR A 212 -4.37 -9.60 10.95
CA TYR A 212 -3.22 -9.11 11.70
C TYR A 212 -3.52 -9.01 13.20
N GLN A 213 -4.66 -8.42 13.58
CA GLN A 213 -5.10 -8.35 14.97
C GLN A 213 -5.18 -9.75 15.61
N ASP A 214 -5.84 -10.71 14.97
CA ASP A 214 -5.98 -12.09 15.47
C ASP A 214 -4.61 -12.76 15.66
N THR A 215 -3.70 -12.55 14.71
CA THR A 215 -2.32 -13.05 14.80
C THR A 215 -1.57 -12.42 15.97
N ALA A 216 -1.70 -11.10 16.16
CA ALA A 216 -1.08 -10.39 17.28
C ALA A 216 -1.63 -10.86 18.63
N MET A 217 -2.95 -11.05 18.75
CA MET A 217 -3.59 -11.57 19.97
C MET A 217 -3.09 -12.98 20.31
N THR A 218 -2.95 -13.84 19.29
CA THR A 218 -2.38 -15.19 19.47
C THR A 218 -0.94 -15.12 19.98
N GLN A 219 -0.11 -14.25 19.40
CA GLN A 219 1.27 -14.05 19.83
C GLN A 219 1.36 -13.52 21.27
N PHE A 220 0.50 -12.59 21.68
CA PHE A 220 0.46 -12.11 23.06
C PHE A 220 0.10 -13.22 24.04
N ALA A 221 -0.92 -14.03 23.74
CA ALA A 221 -1.30 -15.16 24.59
C ALA A 221 -0.16 -16.20 24.73
N GLU A 222 0.59 -16.47 23.65
CA GLU A 222 1.75 -17.35 23.70
C GLU A 222 2.88 -16.80 24.59
N ILE A 223 3.14 -15.48 24.52
CA ILE A 223 4.11 -14.82 25.39
C ILE A 223 3.64 -14.88 26.85
N GLU A 224 2.38 -14.53 27.14
CA GLU A 224 1.83 -14.59 28.50
C GLU A 224 1.98 -15.97 29.11
N LYS A 225 1.66 -17.02 28.35
CA LYS A 225 1.82 -18.41 28.79
C LYS A 225 3.27 -18.77 29.06
N ARG A 226 4.21 -18.31 28.21
CA ARG A 226 5.64 -18.57 28.37
C ARG A 226 6.22 -17.87 29.59
N GLU A 227 5.79 -16.64 29.85
CA GLU A 227 6.26 -15.81 30.97
C GLU A 227 5.46 -16.04 32.27
N GLY A 228 4.44 -16.91 32.26
CA GLY A 228 3.60 -17.19 33.43
C GLY A 228 2.70 -16.03 33.86
N LEU A 229 2.34 -15.15 32.92
CA LEU A 229 1.45 -14.01 33.15
C LEU A 229 -0.02 -14.43 33.10
N ALA A 230 -0.88 -13.66 33.75
CA ALA A 230 -2.33 -13.81 33.62
C ALA A 230 -2.79 -13.40 32.20
N GLU A 231 -3.85 -14.04 31.70
CA GLU A 231 -4.41 -13.73 30.39
C GLU A 231 -4.81 -12.24 30.28
N GLY A 232 -4.39 -11.60 29.19
CA GLY A 232 -4.66 -10.19 28.91
C GLY A 232 -3.75 -9.20 29.65
N THR A 233 -2.75 -9.68 30.39
CA THR A 233 -1.75 -8.80 31.03
C THR A 233 -1.03 -7.92 30.02
N ILE A 234 -0.63 -8.47 28.87
CA ILE A 234 0.11 -7.70 27.85
C ILE A 234 -0.82 -6.66 27.22
N ILE A 235 -2.00 -7.07 26.75
CA ILE A 235 -2.92 -6.17 26.03
C ILE A 235 -3.34 -4.97 26.89
N ASN A 236 -3.58 -5.20 28.20
CA ASN A 236 -4.01 -4.13 29.11
C ASN A 236 -2.91 -3.11 29.48
N ASN A 237 -1.63 -3.45 29.22
CA ASN A 237 -0.48 -2.62 29.62
C ASN A 237 0.41 -2.25 28.43
N ALA A 238 0.10 -2.72 27.22
CA ALA A 238 0.90 -2.47 26.02
C ALA A 238 0.50 -1.16 25.37
N GLU A 239 1.51 -0.43 24.89
CA GLU A 239 1.34 0.70 23.98
C GLU A 239 1.80 0.27 22.58
N HIS A 240 0.99 0.57 21.57
CA HIS A 240 1.39 0.37 20.18
C HIS A 240 2.30 1.52 19.74
N VAL A 241 3.54 1.20 19.37
CA VAL A 241 4.53 2.17 18.90
C VAL A 241 4.98 1.78 17.51
N VAL A 242 4.78 2.67 16.54
CA VAL A 242 5.34 2.53 15.19
C VAL A 242 6.72 3.17 15.17
N ASN A 243 7.75 2.37 14.86
CA ASN A 243 9.12 2.85 14.69
C ASN A 243 9.49 2.81 13.20
N HIS A 244 9.50 3.97 12.55
CA HIS A 244 10.05 4.06 11.19
C HIS A 244 11.57 3.91 11.26
N ILE A 245 12.10 2.84 10.67
CA ILE A 245 13.54 2.74 10.43
C ILE A 245 13.85 3.76 9.34
N GLN A 246 14.43 4.90 9.73
CA GLN A 246 14.97 5.85 8.77
C GLN A 246 16.14 5.18 8.03
N PRO A 247 16.27 5.33 6.71
CA PRO A 247 17.55 5.15 6.04
C PRO A 247 18.60 6.00 6.77
N VAL A 248 19.83 5.51 6.90
CA VAL A 248 20.93 6.29 7.51
C VAL A 248 21.21 7.50 6.62
N GLU A 249 20.58 8.63 6.91
CA GLU A 249 20.79 9.89 6.19
C GLU A 249 22.06 10.62 6.66
N PRO A 250 22.87 11.17 5.74
CA PRO A 250 23.71 12.32 6.04
C PRO A 250 22.84 13.58 6.18
N LYS A 251 22.73 14.07 7.43
CA LYS A 251 22.14 15.34 7.95
C LYS A 251 21.40 16.33 7.00
N LYS A 252 20.14 16.56 7.42
CA LYS A 252 19.26 17.78 7.50
C LYS A 252 18.50 18.16 6.21
N GLU A 253 17.19 18.46 6.23
CA GLU A 253 16.44 19.33 7.17
C GLU A 253 15.04 18.83 7.57
N LYS A 254 14.60 19.34 8.74
CA LYS A 254 13.38 19.00 9.47
C LYS A 254 12.24 19.94 9.06
N GLY A 255 11.11 19.42 8.56
CA GLY A 255 9.91 20.27 8.46
C GLY A 255 8.64 19.63 7.94
N PHE A 256 8.72 18.61 7.08
CA PHE A 256 7.58 18.29 6.22
C PHE A 256 6.57 17.31 6.83
N TRP A 257 7.04 16.21 7.40
CA TRP A 257 6.18 15.12 7.90
C TRP A 257 5.31 15.45 9.13
N LYS A 258 5.61 16.55 9.85
CA LYS A 258 4.84 16.95 11.04
C LYS A 258 3.52 17.65 10.72
N LYS A 259 3.27 17.98 9.45
CA LYS A 259 2.12 18.78 9.01
C LYS A 259 0.99 17.96 8.37
N LEU A 260 1.28 16.76 7.87
CA LEU A 260 0.27 15.87 7.27
C LEU A 260 -0.41 14.91 8.27
N PHE A 261 0.25 14.52 9.37
CA PHE A 261 -0.26 13.46 10.28
C PHE A 261 -0.56 13.96 11.70
N GLY A 262 -1.17 15.15 11.79
CA GLY A 262 -1.53 15.77 13.06
C GLY A 262 -2.76 15.16 13.76
N LYS A 263 -2.62 13.94 14.28
CA LYS A 263 -2.90 13.53 15.67
C LYS A 263 -2.66 12.03 15.84
#